data_AF-A0A847I2L5-F1
#
_entry.id   AF-A0A847I2L5-F1
#
_cell.length_a   1.000
_cell.length_b   1.000
_cell.length_c   1.000
_cell.angle_alpha   90.00
_cell.angle_beta   90.00
_cell.angle_gamma   90.00
#
_symmetry.space_group_name_H-M   'P 1'
#
loop_
_entity.id
_entity.type
_entity.pdbx_description
1 polymer ?
#
loop_
_entity_poly.entity_id
_entity_poly.type
_entity_poly.pdbx_seq_one_letter_code
_entity_poly.pdbx_strand_id
1 'polypeptide(L)'
;MERRKLVIAATVSLLAVAFAVQRLKSSGPISNSVLLVCVSTGETFNITRKELLYIPMKNPRTGEATLLPCHKRNGVLYINQRYGPVLGDLGARNRYVDPETLAVRTPP
;
A
#
# COMPACT_ATOMS: atom_id res chain seq x y z
N MET A 1 -14.61 -50.92 -15.63
CA MET A 1 -14.98 -49.92 -14.62
C MET A 1 -13.73 -49.25 -14.01
N GLU A 2 -12.70 -50.03 -13.69
CA GLU A 2 -11.37 -49.62 -13.21
C GLU A 2 -10.70 -48.47 -13.99
N ARG A 3 -10.56 -48.60 -15.33
CA ARG A 3 -9.91 -47.56 -16.17
C ARG A 3 -10.58 -46.19 -16.11
N ARG A 4 -11.93 -46.13 -16.03
CA ARG A 4 -12.65 -44.86 -15.96
C ARG A 4 -12.43 -44.15 -14.62
N LYS A 5 -12.39 -44.89 -13.52
CA LYS A 5 -12.07 -44.35 -12.19
C LYS A 5 -10.63 -43.79 -12.15
N LEU A 6 -9.70 -44.48 -12.82
CA LEU A 6 -8.30 -44.07 -12.89
C LEU A 6 -8.11 -42.77 -13.70
N VAL A 7 -8.82 -42.62 -14.82
CA VAL A 7 -8.83 -41.39 -15.62
C VAL A 7 -9.43 -40.21 -14.85
N ILE A 8 -10.52 -40.44 -14.12
CA ILE A 8 -11.16 -39.41 -13.29
C ILE A 8 -10.24 -38.98 -12.14
N ALA A 9 -9.62 -39.94 -11.44
CA ALA A 9 -8.69 -39.63 -10.36
C ALA A 9 -7.47 -38.81 -10.86
N ALA A 10 -6.93 -39.17 -12.03
CA ALA A 10 -5.81 -38.44 -12.63
C ALA A 10 -6.20 -37.00 -13.00
N THR A 11 -7.38 -36.80 -13.59
CA THR A 11 -7.86 -35.47 -13.99
C THR A 11 -8.16 -34.58 -12.78
N VAL A 12 -8.80 -35.12 -11.74
CA VAL A 12 -9.02 -34.38 -10.48
C VAL A 12 -7.69 -34.02 -9.82
N SER A 13 -6.71 -34.92 -9.82
CA SER A 13 -5.38 -34.64 -9.26
C SER A 13 -4.66 -33.53 -10.02
N LEU A 14 -4.70 -33.55 -11.36
CA LEU A 14 -4.13 -32.49 -12.20
C LEU A 14 -4.79 -31.13 -11.95
N LEU A 15 -6.12 -31.10 -11.83
CA LEU A 15 -6.87 -29.88 -11.50
C LEU A 15 -6.52 -29.32 -10.13
N ALA A 16 -6.38 -30.18 -9.12
CA ALA A 16 -5.99 -29.78 -7.77
C ALA A 16 -4.57 -29.17 -7.75
N VAL A 17 -3.63 -29.78 -8.46
CA VAL A 17 -2.25 -29.25 -8.60
C VAL A 17 -2.25 -27.91 -9.32
N ALA A 18 -2.98 -27.77 -10.43
CA ALA A 18 -3.09 -26.51 -11.16
C ALA A 18 -3.68 -25.39 -10.29
N PHE A 19 -4.73 -25.68 -9.53
CA PHE A 19 -5.34 -24.72 -8.60
C PHE A 19 -4.37 -24.31 -7.49
N ALA A 20 -3.64 -25.25 -6.90
CA ALA A 20 -2.64 -24.96 -5.87
C ALA A 20 -1.50 -24.08 -6.41
N VAL A 21 -0.98 -24.38 -7.60
CA VAL A 21 0.07 -23.58 -8.26
C VAL A 21 -0.42 -22.17 -8.58
N GLN A 22 -1.67 -22.03 -9.03
CA GLN A 22 -2.27 -20.72 -9.31
C GLN A 22 -2.43 -19.89 -8.04
N ARG A 23 -2.86 -20.50 -6.93
CA ARG A 23 -2.91 -19.84 -5.60
C ARG A 23 -1.53 -19.41 -5.11
N LEU A 24 -0.50 -20.23 -5.32
CA LEU A 24 0.88 -19.88 -4.96
C LEU A 24 1.38 -18.68 -5.78
N LYS A 25 1.17 -18.67 -7.10
CA LYS A 25 1.56 -17.53 -7.97
C LYS A 25 0.82 -16.24 -7.66
N SER A 26 -0.42 -16.33 -7.18
CA SER A 26 -1.23 -15.18 -6.77
C SER A 26 -0.68 -14.49 -5.52
N SER A 27 0.14 -15.21 -4.74
CA SER A 27 0.82 -14.70 -3.55
C SER A 27 2.12 -14.02 -3.97
N GLY A 28 2.01 -12.94 -4.75
CA GLY A 28 3.17 -12.09 -5.04
C GLY A 28 3.82 -11.62 -3.72
N PRO A 29 5.15 -11.44 -3.69
CA PRO A 29 5.82 -10.97 -2.48
C PRO A 29 5.15 -9.68 -2.02
N ILE A 30 4.75 -9.63 -0.75
CA ILE A 30 4.22 -8.41 -0.14
C ILE A 30 5.27 -7.32 -0.39
N SER A 31 4.89 -6.26 -1.12
CA SER A 31 5.84 -5.18 -1.44
C SER A 31 6.52 -4.73 -0.15
N ASN A 32 7.84 -4.79 -0.14
CA ASN A 32 8.66 -4.32 0.97
C ASN A 32 8.77 -2.80 0.99
N SER A 33 8.24 -2.09 -0.01
CA SER A 33 8.19 -0.64 -0.04
C SER A 33 6.87 -0.08 0.51
N VAL A 34 6.97 1.06 1.17
CA VAL A 34 5.85 1.88 1.63
C VAL A 34 5.99 3.23 0.93
N LEU A 35 4.90 3.69 0.31
CA LEU A 35 4.81 5.03 -0.25
C LEU A 35 4.36 6.01 0.84
N LEU A 36 5.11 7.09 1.00
CA LEU A 36 4.79 8.19 1.89
C LEU A 36 4.62 9.47 1.07
N VAL A 37 3.89 10.42 1.63
CA VAL A 37 3.77 11.78 1.11
C VAL A 37 4.04 12.79 2.21
N CYS A 38 4.75 13.86 1.88
CA CYS A 38 4.89 15.00 2.78
C CYS A 38 3.64 15.87 2.72
N VAL A 39 2.95 16.03 3.83
CA VAL A 39 1.74 16.87 3.89
C VAL A 39 2.03 18.36 3.64
N SER A 40 3.29 18.78 3.84
CA SER A 40 3.73 20.17 3.68
C SER A 40 4.15 20.52 2.25
N THR A 41 4.57 19.55 1.45
CA THR A 41 5.09 19.78 0.09
C THR A 41 4.40 18.98 -1.02
N GLY A 42 3.60 17.96 -0.66
CA GLY A 42 3.00 17.03 -1.61
C GLY A 42 3.97 16.02 -2.23
N GLU A 43 5.27 16.11 -1.90
CA GLU A 43 6.29 15.21 -2.44
C GLU A 43 6.17 13.80 -1.90
N THR A 44 6.39 12.81 -2.77
CA THR A 44 6.32 11.40 -2.40
C THR A 44 7.68 10.79 -2.16
N PHE A 45 7.75 9.88 -1.20
CA PHE A 45 8.95 9.14 -0.82
C PHE A 45 8.62 7.65 -0.80
N ASN A 46 9.45 6.82 -1.42
CA ASN A 46 9.38 5.38 -1.25
C ASN A 46 10.45 4.94 -0.26
N ILE A 47 10.05 4.30 0.82
CA ILE A 47 10.96 3.76 1.83
C ILE A 47 10.72 2.26 1.97
N THR A 48 11.64 1.55 2.62
CA THR A 48 11.36 0.16 2.99
C THR A 48 10.49 0.07 4.24
N ARG A 49 9.67 -0.96 4.37
CA ARG A 49 8.81 -1.16 5.55
C ARG A 49 9.63 -1.26 6.85
N LYS A 50 10.90 -1.69 6.78
CA LYS A 50 11.82 -1.75 7.93
C LYS A 50 12.25 -0.36 8.42
N GLU A 51 12.23 0.65 7.55
CA GLU A 51 12.58 2.05 7.88
C GLU A 51 11.39 2.83 8.47
N LEU A 52 10.17 2.28 8.40
CA LEU A 52 8.95 2.89 8.92
C LEU A 52 8.87 2.75 10.44
N LEU A 53 9.60 3.61 11.17
CA LEU A 53 9.71 3.53 12.64
C LEU A 53 8.62 4.28 13.40
N TYR A 54 8.23 5.47 12.92
CA TYR A 54 7.25 6.34 13.58
C TYR A 54 6.47 7.13 12.53
N ILE A 55 5.21 7.46 12.82
CA ILE A 55 4.37 8.29 11.93
C ILE A 55 3.81 9.45 12.73
N PRO A 56 3.92 10.71 12.26
CA PRO A 56 4.53 11.12 10.99
C PRO A 56 6.06 10.98 10.97
N MET A 57 6.63 10.48 9.85
CA MET A 57 8.08 10.40 9.67
C MET A 57 8.67 11.78 9.37
N LYS A 58 9.95 11.98 9.70
CA LYS A 58 10.69 13.18 9.31
C LYS A 58 10.90 13.23 7.79
N ASN A 59 10.56 14.37 7.19
CA ASN A 59 10.94 14.67 5.82
C ASN A 59 12.46 14.89 5.79
N PRO A 60 13.23 14.12 5.00
CA PRO A 60 14.69 14.22 4.97
C PRO A 60 15.20 15.58 4.45
N ARG A 61 14.37 16.33 3.73
CA ARG A 61 14.72 17.65 3.18
C ARG A 61 14.50 18.78 4.18
N THR A 62 13.40 18.73 4.93
CA THR A 62 13.01 19.82 5.86
C THR A 62 13.31 19.51 7.33
N GLY A 63 13.55 18.24 7.67
CA GLY A 63 13.73 17.77 9.05
C GLY A 63 12.43 17.66 9.86
N GLU A 64 11.30 18.12 9.32
CA GLU A 64 10.01 18.14 10.02
C GLU A 64 9.28 16.80 9.93
N ALA A 65 8.62 16.38 11.01
CA ALA A 65 7.78 15.19 11.05
C ALA A 65 6.46 15.40 10.29
N THR A 66 6.49 15.20 8.96
CA THR A 66 5.40 15.56 8.03
C THR A 66 5.11 14.48 6.99
N LEU A 67 5.82 13.35 7.01
CA LEU A 67 5.60 12.25 6.07
C LEU A 67 4.55 11.26 6.61
N LEU A 68 3.51 11.02 5.82
CA LEU A 68 2.45 10.07 6.14
C LEU A 68 2.34 8.98 5.07
N PRO A 69 2.03 7.72 5.44
CA PRO A 69 1.78 6.66 4.48
C PRO A 69 0.58 6.98 3.59
N CYS A 70 0.76 6.78 2.30
CA CYS A 70 -0.27 7.01 1.30
C CYS A 70 -0.37 5.84 0.32
N HIS A 71 -1.45 5.84 -0.45
CA HIS A 71 -1.69 4.86 -1.50
C HIS A 71 -2.31 5.57 -2.71
N LYS A 72 -2.07 5.02 -3.90
CA LYS A 72 -2.62 5.57 -5.14
C LYS A 72 -3.89 4.82 -5.50
N ARG A 73 -4.98 5.55 -5.75
CA ARG A 73 -6.26 5.03 -6.24
C ARG A 73 -6.74 5.91 -7.38
N ASN A 74 -7.03 5.32 -8.54
CA ASN A 74 -7.53 6.04 -9.73
C ASN A 74 -6.66 7.26 -10.12
N GLY A 75 -5.33 7.16 -9.99
CA GLY A 75 -4.43 8.27 -10.31
C GLY A 75 -4.19 9.26 -9.18
N VAL A 76 -5.06 9.29 -8.16
CA VAL A 76 -4.98 10.23 -7.03
C VAL A 76 -4.31 9.56 -5.83
N LEU A 77 -3.50 10.32 -5.10
CA LEU A 77 -2.88 9.86 -3.86
C LEU A 77 -3.80 10.14 -2.68
N TYR A 78 -3.92 9.17 -1.78
CA TYR A 78 -4.73 9.26 -0.57
C TYR A 78 -3.91 8.85 0.65
N ILE A 79 -4.03 9.61 1.74
CA ILE A 79 -3.54 9.18 3.05
C ILE A 79 -4.36 7.98 3.51
N ASN A 80 -3.71 7.01 4.16
CA ASN A 80 -4.44 5.92 4.78
C ASN A 80 -5.33 6.45 5.91
N GLN A 81 -6.61 6.07 5.93
CA GLN A 81 -7.62 6.50 6.92
C GLN A 81 -7.15 6.43 8.38
N ARG A 82 -6.32 5.44 8.71
CA ARG A 82 -5.71 5.31 10.05
C ARG A 82 -4.98 6.56 10.52
N TYR A 83 -4.41 7.33 9.59
CA TYR A 83 -3.63 8.53 9.88
C TYR A 83 -4.41 9.83 9.68
N GLY A 84 -5.73 9.77 9.42
CA GLY A 84 -6.59 10.95 9.33
C GLY A 84 -6.48 11.88 10.55
N PRO A 85 -6.54 11.36 11.80
CA PRO A 85 -6.39 12.21 13.00
C PRO A 85 -5.06 12.96 13.07
N VAL A 86 -3.98 12.38 12.53
CA VAL A 86 -2.64 12.99 12.52
C VAL A 86 -2.62 14.29 11.69
N LEU A 87 -3.52 14.43 10.71
CA LEU A 87 -3.63 15.67 9.93
C LEU A 87 -4.08 16.85 10.81
N GLY A 88 -4.92 16.59 11.82
CA GLY A 88 -5.31 17.60 12.81
C GLY A 88 -4.12 18.08 13.63
N ASP A 89 -3.29 17.15 14.11
CA ASP A 89 -2.09 17.44 14.90
C ASP A 89 -1.01 18.18 14.08
N LEU A 90 -0.95 17.91 12.77
CA LEU A 90 -0.04 18.61 11.85
C LEU A 90 -0.49 20.06 11.60
N GLY A 91 -1.78 20.36 11.74
CA GLY A 91 -2.34 21.71 11.69
C GLY A 91 -1.86 22.50 10.47
N ALA A 92 -1.26 23.67 10.71
CA ALA A 92 -0.76 24.56 9.66
C ALA A 92 0.35 23.95 8.75
N ARG A 93 0.95 22.82 9.14
CA ARG A 93 1.91 22.09 8.29
C ARG A 93 1.22 21.27 7.22
N ASN A 94 -0.04 20.87 7.42
CA ASN A 94 -0.80 20.21 6.38
C ASN A 94 -1.26 21.24 5.33
N ARG A 95 -0.57 21.28 4.18
CA ARG A 95 -0.86 22.20 3.07
C ARG A 95 -1.42 21.48 1.84
N TYR A 96 -1.06 20.21 1.69
CA TYR A 96 -1.35 19.42 0.49
C TYR A 96 -2.31 18.27 0.73
N VAL A 97 -2.79 18.01 1.95
CA VAL A 97 -3.78 16.95 2.18
C VAL A 97 -5.10 17.56 2.62
N ASP A 98 -6.17 17.18 1.93
CA ASP A 98 -7.52 17.51 2.34
C ASP A 98 -7.93 16.64 3.55
N PRO A 99 -8.27 17.22 4.72
CA PRO A 99 -8.52 16.46 5.94
C PRO A 99 -9.84 15.68 5.91
N GLU A 100 -10.80 16.05 5.06
CA GLU A 100 -12.09 15.38 4.97
C GLU A 100 -12.02 14.17 4.03
N THR A 101 -11.37 14.36 2.88
CA THR A 101 -11.29 13.32 1.83
C THR A 101 -10.01 12.49 1.90
N LEU A 102 -9.02 12.95 2.66
CA LEU A 102 -7.65 12.41 2.73
C LEU A 102 -6.90 12.42 1.40
N ALA A 103 -7.43 13.14 0.40
CA ALA A 103 -6.81 13.26 -0.90
C ALA A 103 -5.60 14.21 -0.83
N VAL A 104 -4.50 13.81 -1.46
CA VAL A 104 -3.34 14.67 -1.66
C VAL A 104 -3.59 15.52 -2.90
N ARG A 105 -3.51 16.84 -2.72
CA ARG A 105 -3.56 17.85 -3.78
C ARG A 105 -2.28 17.77 -4.60
N THR A 106 -2.42 17.79 -5.92
CA THR A 106 -1.28 17.88 -6.83
C THR A 106 -0.58 19.21 -6.61
N PRO A 107 0.75 19.24 -6.41
CA PRO A 107 1.50 20.49 -6.45
C PRO A 107 1.33 21.19 -7.82
N PRO A 108 1.27 22.53 -7.84
CA PRO A 108 1.26 23.30 -9.09
C PRO A 108 2.56 23.12 -9.89
#